data_AF-A0A9X8DYK2-F1
#
_entry.id   AF-A0A9X8DYK2-F1
#
_cell.length_a   1.000
_cell.length_b   1.000
_cell.length_c   1.000
_cell.angle_alpha   90.00
_cell.angle_beta   90.00
_cell.angle_gamma   90.00
#
_symmetry.space_group_name_H-M   'P 1'
#
loop_
_entity.id
_entity.type
_entity.pdbx_description
1 polymer ?
#
loop_
_entity_poly.entity_id
_entity_poly.type
_entity_poly.pdbx_seq_one_letter_code
_entity_poly.pdbx_strand_id
1 'polypeptide(L)'
;AVVGFSGVVLLLTTASSDQHDVHPVTLAGNAAALLGALAILVYLEGGSSCRKWMPLFAYALPVTAIAAFELAIASLVLEPSTTLLGVGPTALFGFLGDDRRFGVAFGAAAVSGMLGHTCANLAVKYVSPLLISVAVLWEPLLGGCIGYLVGVQAPPDVTAVVAAPLLLGGAFLVTLGARQTGPDHVVLTKQCDTDDEAEGERRGIL
;
A
#
# COMPACT_ATOMS: atom_id res chain seq x y z
N ALA A 1 8.21 -7.35 -13.88
CA ALA A 1 9.04 -7.06 -12.69
C ALA A 1 10.22 -6.14 -13.01
N VAL A 2 11.15 -6.53 -13.90
CA VAL A 2 12.35 -5.74 -14.22
C VAL A 2 12.03 -4.31 -14.66
N VAL A 3 11.05 -4.11 -15.56
CA VAL A 3 10.64 -2.78 -16.03
C VAL A 3 10.12 -1.89 -14.89
N GLY A 4 9.30 -2.44 -13.99
CA GLY A 4 8.83 -1.69 -12.82
C GLY A 4 9.97 -1.36 -11.88
N PHE A 5 10.86 -2.32 -11.63
CA PHE A 5 12.04 -2.12 -10.78
C PHE A 5 12.99 -1.05 -11.34
N SER A 6 13.21 -1.01 -12.66
CA SER A 6 14.00 0.06 -13.29
C SER A 6 13.34 1.44 -13.12
N GLY A 7 12.00 1.51 -13.13
CA GLY A 7 11.27 2.74 -12.81
C GLY A 7 11.52 3.20 -11.38
N VAL A 8 11.51 2.28 -10.40
CA VAL A 8 11.83 2.59 -8.99
C VAL A 8 13.27 3.10 -8.88
N VAL A 9 14.23 2.40 -9.47
CA VAL A 9 15.65 2.76 -9.42
C VAL A 9 15.87 4.16 -9.99
N LEU A 10 15.26 4.48 -11.14
CA LEU A 10 15.36 5.80 -11.75
C LEU A 10 14.83 6.90 -10.81
N LEU A 11 13.68 6.66 -10.16
CA LEU A 11 13.06 7.60 -9.24
C LEU A 11 13.92 7.83 -7.97
N LEU A 12 14.59 6.78 -7.49
CA LEU A 12 15.47 6.87 -6.32
C LEU A 12 16.78 7.61 -6.63
N THR A 13 17.36 7.40 -7.82
CA THR A 13 18.61 8.07 -8.20
C THR A 13 18.43 9.57 -8.40
N THR A 14 17.26 10.00 -8.87
CA THR A 14 17.01 11.42 -9.18
C THR A 14 16.58 12.20 -7.94
N ALA A 15 15.80 11.58 -7.05
CA ALA A 15 15.51 12.13 -5.72
C ALA A 15 16.78 12.39 -4.88
N SER A 16 17.86 11.66 -5.16
CA SER A 16 19.17 11.83 -4.49
C SER A 16 20.01 12.97 -5.06
N SER A 17 19.66 13.50 -6.25
CA SER A 17 20.57 14.33 -7.05
C SER A 17 20.27 15.83 -7.01
N ASP A 18 19.01 16.24 -6.79
CA ASP A 18 18.60 17.62 -7.12
C ASP A 18 17.67 18.30 -6.10
N GLN A 19 17.70 17.90 -4.82
CA GLN A 19 16.80 18.50 -3.83
C GLN A 19 17.54 19.26 -2.73
N HIS A 20 17.74 20.56 -2.98
CA HIS A 20 18.43 21.47 -2.05
C HIS A 20 17.61 21.88 -0.79
N ASP A 21 16.34 21.50 -0.65
CA ASP A 21 15.49 21.98 0.46
C ASP A 21 14.46 20.96 1.01
N VAL A 22 14.56 19.67 0.68
CA VAL A 22 13.66 18.63 1.25
C VAL A 22 14.51 17.50 1.84
N HIS A 23 14.08 16.98 3.00
CA HIS A 23 14.80 16.01 3.82
C HIS A 23 15.58 14.97 3.01
N PRO A 24 16.86 14.72 3.34
CA PRO A 24 17.70 13.81 2.58
C PRO A 24 17.11 12.40 2.57
N VAL A 25 17.09 11.77 1.41
CA VAL A 25 16.78 10.34 1.27
C VAL A 25 17.81 9.52 2.06
N THR A 26 17.35 8.81 3.09
CA THR A 26 18.24 8.02 3.96
C THR A 26 18.09 6.52 3.69
N LEU A 27 19.18 5.78 3.87
CA LEU A 27 19.16 4.32 3.80
C LEU A 27 18.18 3.73 4.83
N ALA A 28 18.11 4.32 6.03
CA ALA A 28 17.18 3.93 7.07
C ALA A 28 15.71 4.13 6.65
N GLY A 29 15.40 5.25 5.98
CA GLY A 29 14.07 5.51 5.42
C GLY A 29 13.67 4.49 4.35
N ASN A 30 14.59 4.15 3.44
CA ASN A 30 14.34 3.13 2.42
C ASN A 30 14.12 1.74 3.04
N ALA A 31 14.90 1.38 4.06
CA ALA A 31 14.70 0.13 4.79
C ALA A 31 13.35 0.10 5.52
N ALA A 32 12.95 1.21 6.16
CA ALA A 32 11.65 1.34 6.81
C ALA A 32 10.49 1.25 5.81
N ALA A 33 10.61 1.86 4.62
CA ALA A 33 9.62 1.76 3.56
C ALA A 33 9.46 0.31 3.06
N LEU A 34 10.56 -0.43 2.90
CA LEU A 34 10.52 -1.85 2.53
C LEU A 34 9.86 -2.69 3.61
N LEU A 35 10.18 -2.45 4.89
CA LEU A 35 9.55 -3.16 6.01
C LEU A 35 8.04 -2.86 6.09
N GLY A 36 7.64 -1.61 5.88
CA GLY A 36 6.23 -1.23 5.78
C GLY A 36 5.51 -1.93 4.63
N ALA A 37 6.16 -2.05 3.47
CA ALA A 37 5.63 -2.79 2.32
C ALA A 37 5.46 -4.29 2.61
N LEU A 38 6.37 -4.91 3.36
CA LEU A 38 6.21 -6.31 3.79
C LEU A 38 5.07 -6.46 4.82
N ALA A 39 4.96 -5.53 5.77
CA ALA A 39 3.91 -5.55 6.79
C ALA A 39 2.51 -5.45 6.16
N ILE A 40 2.31 -4.56 5.17
CA ILE A 40 1.01 -4.41 4.50
C ILE A 40 0.64 -5.66 3.69
N LEU A 41 1.61 -6.36 3.08
CA LEU A 41 1.34 -7.60 2.36
C LEU A 41 0.79 -8.69 3.28
N VAL A 42 1.41 -8.88 4.45
CA VAL A 42 0.93 -9.83 5.46
C VAL A 42 -0.47 -9.44 5.96
N TYR A 43 -0.68 -8.14 6.20
CA TYR A 43 -1.98 -7.62 6.62
C TYR A 43 -3.08 -7.87 5.57
N LEU A 44 -2.80 -7.62 4.29
CA LEU A 44 -3.79 -7.80 3.21
C LEU A 44 -4.16 -9.28 3.01
N GLU A 45 -3.18 -10.19 3.10
CA GLU A 45 -3.43 -11.62 2.99
C GLU A 45 -4.28 -12.14 4.17
N GLY A 46 -3.90 -11.76 5.41
CA GLY A 46 -4.67 -12.09 6.61
C GLY A 46 -6.07 -11.47 6.61
N GLY A 47 -6.16 -10.21 6.17
CA GLY A 47 -7.41 -9.46 6.03
C GLY A 47 -8.36 -10.09 5.03
N SER A 48 -7.85 -10.59 3.90
CA SER A 48 -8.63 -11.33 2.89
C SER A 48 -9.30 -12.57 3.47
N SER A 49 -8.59 -13.31 4.32
CA SER A 49 -9.15 -14.48 5.00
C SER A 49 -10.23 -14.09 6.03
N CYS A 50 -9.95 -13.11 6.89
CA CYS A 50 -10.88 -12.66 7.93
C CYS A 50 -12.16 -12.00 7.37
N ARG A 51 -12.06 -11.28 6.25
CA ARG A 51 -13.19 -10.57 5.63
C ARG A 51 -14.21 -11.47 4.93
N LYS A 52 -13.91 -12.76 4.74
CA LYS A 52 -14.85 -13.74 4.18
C LYS A 52 -16.04 -13.98 5.10
N TRP A 53 -15.83 -13.96 6.41
CA TRP A 53 -16.83 -14.34 7.41
C TRP A 53 -17.27 -13.20 8.32
N MET A 54 -16.46 -12.14 8.48
CA MET A 54 -16.73 -11.06 9.42
C MET A 54 -17.29 -9.78 8.73
N PRO A 55 -18.36 -9.15 9.28
CA PRO A 55 -18.85 -7.87 8.80
C PRO A 55 -17.80 -6.76 8.93
N LEU A 56 -17.89 -5.74 8.06
CA LEU A 56 -16.84 -4.73 7.90
C LEU A 56 -16.56 -3.95 9.19
N PHE A 57 -17.61 -3.61 9.93
CA PHE A 57 -17.48 -2.88 11.19
C PHE A 57 -16.74 -3.69 12.27
N ALA A 58 -17.09 -4.97 12.42
CA ALA A 58 -16.45 -5.85 13.40
C ALA A 58 -14.96 -6.12 13.08
N TYR A 59 -14.57 -5.98 11.82
CA TYR A 59 -13.17 -6.03 11.41
C TYR A 59 -12.45 -4.68 11.59
N ALA A 60 -13.03 -3.59 11.09
CA ALA A 60 -12.36 -2.30 11.00
C ALA A 60 -12.16 -1.63 12.36
N LEU A 61 -13.11 -1.77 13.30
CA LEU A 61 -12.99 -1.19 14.64
C LEU A 61 -11.77 -1.71 15.42
N PRO A 62 -11.57 -3.03 15.61
CA PRO A 62 -10.43 -3.52 16.38
C PRO A 62 -9.10 -3.22 15.69
N VAL A 63 -9.05 -3.32 14.35
CA VAL A 63 -7.83 -2.99 13.59
C VAL A 63 -7.44 -1.52 13.78
N THR A 64 -8.41 -0.61 13.65
CA THR A 64 -8.15 0.83 13.83
C THR A 64 -7.84 1.19 15.28
N ALA A 65 -8.45 0.51 16.26
CA ALA A 65 -8.14 0.71 17.67
C ALA A 65 -6.71 0.26 18.02
N ILE A 66 -6.28 -0.90 17.52
CA ILE A 66 -4.91 -1.39 17.70
C ILE A 66 -3.93 -0.43 17.02
N ALA A 67 -4.21 -0.01 15.78
CA ALA A 67 -3.36 0.96 15.09
C ALA A 67 -3.23 2.28 15.87
N ALA A 68 -4.34 2.83 16.39
CA ALA A 68 -4.30 4.05 17.19
C ALA A 68 -3.46 3.88 18.47
N PHE A 69 -3.54 2.71 19.11
CA PHE A 69 -2.73 2.40 20.29
C PHE A 69 -1.24 2.28 19.96
N GLU A 70 -0.90 1.56 18.89
CA GLU A 70 0.48 1.44 18.39
C GLU A 70 1.06 2.81 18.00
N LEU A 71 0.28 3.67 17.32
CA LEU A 71 0.70 5.04 17.01
C LEU A 71 0.92 5.88 18.27
N ALA A 72 0.09 5.74 19.30
CA ALA A 72 0.28 6.44 20.56
C ALA A 72 1.56 6.00 21.26
N ILE A 73 1.85 4.69 21.30
CA ILE A 73 3.11 4.17 21.85
C ILE A 73 4.30 4.66 21.01
N ALA A 74 4.20 4.57 19.68
CA ALA A 74 5.26 5.00 18.78
C ALA A 74 5.59 6.48 18.96
N SER A 75 4.58 7.35 19.10
CA SER A 75 4.81 8.78 19.39
C SER A 75 5.50 8.98 20.74
N LEU A 76 5.09 8.28 21.80
CA LEU A 76 5.76 8.37 23.11
C LEU A 76 7.22 7.88 23.11
N VAL A 77 7.55 6.90 22.27
CA VAL A 77 8.89 6.30 22.21
C VAL A 77 9.81 7.06 21.25
N LEU A 78 9.29 7.51 20.10
CA LEU A 78 10.08 8.10 19.03
C LEU A 78 10.17 9.63 19.11
N GLU A 79 9.23 10.31 19.78
CA GLU A 79 9.23 11.76 19.96
C GLU A 79 9.49 12.13 21.44
N PRO A 80 10.72 12.55 21.79
CA PRO A 80 11.08 12.85 23.18
C PRO A 80 10.28 14.00 23.82
N SER A 81 9.69 14.86 23.01
CA SER A 81 8.87 15.99 23.45
C SER A 81 7.40 15.63 23.68
N THR A 82 7.01 14.38 23.42
CA THR A 82 5.60 13.96 23.49
C THR A 82 5.17 13.74 24.93
N THR A 83 4.12 14.43 25.35
CA THR A 83 3.56 14.29 26.70
C THR A 83 2.30 13.43 26.70
N LEU A 84 2.19 12.55 27.69
CA LEU A 84 1.03 11.67 27.83
C LEU A 84 -0.24 12.44 28.26
N LEU A 85 -0.07 13.46 29.09
CA LEU A 85 -1.15 14.32 29.59
C LEU A 85 -1.01 15.73 29.04
N GLY A 86 -2.16 16.39 28.88
CA GLY A 86 -2.28 17.77 28.40
C GLY A 86 -2.89 17.88 27.00
N VAL A 87 -3.09 19.12 26.59
CA VAL A 87 -3.63 19.49 25.26
C VAL A 87 -2.67 20.44 24.51
N GLY A 88 -1.40 20.43 24.91
CA GLY A 88 -0.34 21.16 24.23
C GLY A 88 -0.07 20.60 22.82
N PRO A 89 0.67 21.31 21.97
CA PRO A 89 0.92 20.89 20.59
C PRO A 89 1.60 19.52 20.45
N THR A 90 2.36 19.10 21.46
CA THR A 90 3.10 17.83 21.51
C THR A 90 2.44 16.79 22.43
N ALA A 91 1.26 17.05 22.95
CA ALA A 91 0.57 16.07 23.80
C ALA A 91 -0.15 15.02 22.94
N LEU A 92 -0.31 13.79 23.45
CA LEU A 92 -1.09 12.75 22.77
C LEU A 92 -2.51 13.20 22.42
N PHE A 93 -3.13 13.98 23.30
CA PHE A 93 -4.45 14.59 23.11
C PHE A 93 -4.37 16.06 22.67
N GLY A 94 -3.23 16.48 22.11
CA GLY A 94 -2.97 17.85 21.65
C GLY A 94 -3.92 18.35 20.58
N PHE A 95 -4.55 17.44 19.84
CA PHE A 95 -5.60 17.76 18.87
C PHE A 95 -6.87 18.32 19.53
N LEU A 96 -7.10 18.12 20.83
CA LEU A 96 -8.24 18.71 21.58
C LEU A 96 -7.95 20.13 22.07
N GLY A 97 -6.71 20.61 21.98
CA GLY A 97 -6.32 21.90 22.56
C GLY A 97 -6.66 23.12 21.71
N ASP A 98 -7.03 22.92 20.44
CA ASP A 98 -7.29 24.00 19.48
C ASP A 98 -8.26 23.52 18.39
N ASP A 99 -9.27 24.32 18.06
CA ASP A 99 -10.33 23.95 17.11
C ASP A 99 -9.80 23.65 15.71
N ARG A 100 -8.74 24.36 15.27
CA ARG A 100 -8.13 24.11 13.97
C ARG A 100 -7.36 22.80 13.99
N ARG A 101 -6.61 22.51 15.06
CA ARG A 101 -5.94 21.21 15.22
C ARG A 101 -6.94 20.07 15.27
N PHE A 102 -8.03 20.25 15.99
CA PHE A 102 -9.13 19.28 16.04
C PHE A 102 -9.70 19.04 14.65
N GLY A 103 -10.03 20.11 13.92
CA GLY A 103 -10.59 20.00 12.56
C GLY A 103 -9.68 19.27 11.58
N VAL A 104 -8.38 19.54 11.61
CA VAL A 104 -7.40 18.85 10.74
C VAL A 104 -7.22 17.38 11.16
N ALA A 105 -7.06 17.11 12.46
CA ALA A 105 -6.92 15.75 12.96
C ALA A 105 -8.16 14.90 12.69
N PHE A 106 -9.35 15.46 12.94
CA PHE A 106 -10.62 14.82 12.66
C PHE A 106 -10.84 14.60 11.16
N GLY A 107 -10.55 15.62 10.33
CA GLY A 107 -10.62 15.49 8.87
C GLY A 107 -9.71 14.40 8.33
N ALA A 108 -8.46 14.34 8.80
CA ALA A 108 -7.52 13.28 8.45
C ALA A 108 -8.00 11.90 8.91
N ALA A 109 -8.48 11.78 10.15
CA ALA A 109 -8.98 10.53 10.71
C ALA A 109 -10.25 10.05 10.00
N ALA A 110 -11.20 10.93 9.68
CA ALA A 110 -12.46 10.57 9.03
C ALA A 110 -12.27 10.27 7.53
N VAL A 111 -11.54 11.12 6.81
CA VAL A 111 -11.38 11.00 5.36
C VAL A 111 -10.28 10.00 5.01
N SER A 112 -9.03 10.28 5.40
CA SER A 112 -7.90 9.41 5.05
C SER A 112 -7.97 8.10 5.84
N GLY A 113 -8.26 8.17 7.14
CA GLY A 113 -8.31 7.00 8.01
C GLY A 113 -9.53 6.13 7.72
N MET A 114 -10.71 6.58 8.16
CA MET A 114 -11.93 5.78 8.11
C MET A 114 -12.36 5.52 6.67
N LEU A 115 -12.61 6.53 5.84
CA LEU A 115 -13.08 6.28 4.48
C LEU A 115 -12.03 5.56 3.63
N GLY A 116 -10.78 6.02 3.64
CA GLY A 116 -9.69 5.40 2.88
C GLY A 116 -9.47 3.92 3.23
N HIS A 117 -9.17 3.60 4.49
CA HIS A 117 -8.92 2.21 4.89
C HIS A 117 -10.18 1.34 4.86
N THR A 118 -11.37 1.89 5.13
CA THR A 118 -12.60 1.11 5.04
C THR A 118 -12.91 0.73 3.60
N CYS A 119 -12.68 1.64 2.64
CA CYS A 119 -12.78 1.34 1.21
C CYS A 119 -11.77 0.26 0.79
N ALA A 120 -10.51 0.35 1.23
CA ALA A 120 -9.51 -0.68 0.97
C ALA A 120 -9.91 -2.04 1.57
N ASN A 121 -10.34 -2.07 2.84
CA ASN A 121 -10.81 -3.27 3.53
C ASN A 121 -12.10 -3.85 2.92
N LEU A 122 -12.91 -3.02 2.27
CA LEU A 122 -14.05 -3.47 1.47
C LEU A 122 -13.57 -4.12 0.17
N ALA A 123 -12.62 -3.50 -0.54
CA ALA A 123 -12.05 -4.01 -1.79
C ALA A 123 -11.37 -5.38 -1.60
N VAL A 124 -10.69 -5.62 -0.47
CA VAL A 124 -10.06 -6.91 -0.12
C VAL A 124 -11.04 -8.10 -0.18
N LYS A 125 -12.35 -7.86 0.02
CA LYS A 125 -13.36 -8.92 -0.11
C LYS A 125 -13.62 -9.33 -1.57
N TYR A 126 -13.47 -8.41 -2.51
CA TYR A 126 -13.89 -8.57 -3.91
C TYR A 126 -12.73 -8.62 -4.91
N VAL A 127 -11.55 -8.19 -4.49
CA VAL A 127 -10.38 -7.95 -5.34
C VAL A 127 -9.18 -8.67 -4.72
N SER A 128 -8.36 -9.30 -5.56
CA SER A 128 -7.16 -9.99 -5.07
C SER A 128 -6.15 -9.01 -4.46
N PRO A 129 -5.38 -9.42 -3.43
CA PRO A 129 -4.35 -8.57 -2.82
C PRO A 129 -3.36 -7.99 -3.85
N LEU A 130 -3.04 -8.75 -4.90
CA LEU A 130 -2.17 -8.29 -5.99
C LEU A 130 -2.73 -7.07 -6.73
N LEU A 131 -4.02 -7.10 -7.07
CA LEU A 131 -4.69 -5.98 -7.73
C LEU A 131 -4.81 -4.76 -6.82
N ILE A 132 -5.01 -4.97 -5.52
CA ILE A 132 -5.05 -3.90 -4.52
C ILE A 132 -3.68 -3.23 -4.42
N SER A 133 -2.60 -4.00 -4.36
CA SER A 133 -1.24 -3.45 -4.35
C SER A 133 -0.97 -2.60 -5.60
N VAL A 134 -1.38 -3.06 -6.78
CA VAL A 134 -1.24 -2.31 -8.05
C VAL A 134 -2.08 -1.03 -8.05
N ALA A 135 -3.26 -1.05 -7.42
CA ALA A 135 -4.06 0.16 -7.24
C ALA A 135 -3.37 1.17 -6.31
N VAL A 136 -2.72 0.71 -5.23
CA VAL A 136 -1.97 1.57 -4.30
C VAL A 136 -0.76 2.24 -4.97
N LEU A 137 -0.15 1.65 -6.00
CA LEU A 137 0.90 2.31 -6.78
C LEU A 137 0.44 3.62 -7.46
N TRP A 138 -0.86 3.85 -7.61
CA TRP A 138 -1.40 5.13 -8.10
C TRP A 138 -1.43 6.24 -7.06
N GLU A 139 -1.40 5.90 -5.77
CA GLU A 139 -1.47 6.86 -4.68
C GLU A 139 -0.40 7.97 -4.76
N PRO A 140 0.90 7.68 -4.94
CA PRO A 140 1.90 8.74 -5.06
C PRO A 140 1.70 9.62 -6.30
N LEU A 141 1.15 9.08 -7.40
CA LEU A 141 0.93 9.82 -8.63
C LEU A 141 -0.27 10.78 -8.52
N LEU A 142 -1.38 10.30 -7.98
CA LEU A 142 -2.56 11.10 -7.73
C LEU A 142 -2.30 12.12 -6.62
N GLY A 143 -1.62 11.71 -5.55
CA GLY A 143 -1.18 12.58 -4.46
C GLY A 143 -0.28 13.69 -4.97
N GLY A 144 0.70 13.38 -5.82
CA GLY A 144 1.57 14.39 -6.44
C GLY A 144 0.82 15.34 -7.37
N CYS A 145 -0.10 14.84 -8.20
CA CYS A 145 -0.94 15.70 -9.05
C CYS A 145 -1.81 16.64 -8.22
N ILE A 146 -2.51 16.12 -7.20
CA ILE A 146 -3.35 16.93 -6.32
C ILE A 146 -2.48 17.93 -5.55
N GLY A 147 -1.32 17.50 -5.05
CA GLY A 147 -0.38 18.35 -4.33
C GLY A 147 0.14 19.52 -5.18
N TYR A 148 0.43 19.26 -6.45
CA TYR A 148 0.79 20.31 -7.41
C TYR A 148 -0.39 21.26 -7.70
N LEU A 149 -1.59 20.72 -7.96
CA LEU A 149 -2.79 21.54 -8.25
C LEU A 149 -3.22 22.43 -7.07
N VAL A 150 -3.03 21.95 -5.84
CA VAL A 150 -3.32 22.70 -4.61
C VAL A 150 -2.17 23.65 -4.23
N GLY A 151 -1.03 23.58 -4.92
CA GLY A 151 0.13 24.43 -4.68
C GLY A 151 0.93 24.07 -3.42
N VAL A 152 0.76 22.85 -2.90
CA VAL A 152 1.52 22.34 -1.74
C VAL A 152 2.78 21.57 -2.15
N GLN A 153 2.96 21.30 -3.45
CA GLN A 153 4.13 20.60 -3.98
C GLN A 153 4.63 21.27 -5.26
N ALA A 154 5.95 21.21 -5.48
CA ALA A 154 6.60 21.67 -6.70
C ALA A 154 6.14 20.86 -7.94
N PRO A 155 6.23 21.43 -9.15
CA PRO A 155 5.94 20.68 -10.38
C PRO A 155 6.78 19.40 -10.47
N PRO A 156 6.20 18.32 -11.02
CA PRO A 156 6.91 17.06 -11.17
C PRO A 156 8.12 17.24 -12.10
N ASP A 157 9.28 16.78 -11.62
CA ASP A 157 10.51 16.80 -12.42
C ASP A 157 10.38 15.91 -13.66
N VAL A 158 11.11 16.24 -14.73
CA VAL A 158 11.12 15.49 -15.99
C VAL A 158 11.45 14.02 -15.77
N THR A 159 12.29 13.71 -14.78
CA THR A 159 12.61 12.32 -14.44
C THR A 159 11.47 11.60 -13.73
N ALA A 160 10.71 12.29 -12.88
CA ALA A 160 9.51 11.74 -12.24
C ALA A 160 8.43 11.42 -13.29
N VAL A 161 8.30 12.27 -14.31
CA VAL A 161 7.39 12.07 -15.44
C VAL A 161 7.74 10.82 -16.26
N VAL A 162 9.03 10.47 -16.37
CA VAL A 162 9.48 9.24 -17.07
C VAL A 162 9.43 8.00 -16.17
N ALA A 163 9.75 8.13 -14.89
CA ALA A 163 9.73 7.03 -13.95
C ALA A 163 8.31 6.52 -13.65
N ALA A 164 7.32 7.42 -13.56
CA ALA A 164 5.92 7.09 -13.33
C ALA A 164 5.33 6.05 -14.33
N PRO A 165 5.43 6.23 -15.65
CA PRO A 165 4.93 5.24 -16.61
C PRO A 165 5.74 3.95 -16.61
N LEU A 166 7.05 3.97 -16.30
CA LEU A 166 7.81 2.72 -16.12
C LEU A 166 7.30 1.91 -14.92
N LEU A 167 7.04 2.59 -13.79
CA LEU A 167 6.49 1.99 -12.57
C LEU A 167 5.12 1.37 -12.84
N LEU A 168 4.19 2.16 -13.38
CA LEU A 168 2.84 1.71 -13.69
C LEU A 168 2.82 0.64 -14.78
N GLY A 169 3.60 0.80 -15.85
CA GLY A 169 3.72 -0.17 -16.93
C GLY A 169 4.27 -1.51 -16.44
N GLY A 170 5.27 -1.48 -15.56
CA GLY A 170 5.81 -2.65 -14.90
C GLY A 170 4.79 -3.37 -14.01
N ALA A 171 4.00 -2.61 -13.23
CA ALA A 171 2.94 -3.15 -12.38
C ALA A 171 1.79 -3.76 -13.21
N PHE A 172 1.42 -3.10 -14.30
CA PHE A 172 0.42 -3.59 -15.25
C PHE A 172 0.86 -4.91 -15.90
N LEU A 173 2.11 -5.00 -16.35
CA LEU A 173 2.66 -6.22 -16.96
C LEU A 173 2.67 -7.40 -15.96
N VAL A 174 3.00 -7.15 -14.70
CA VAL A 174 2.92 -8.15 -13.62
C VAL A 174 1.48 -8.60 -13.39
N THR A 175 0.53 -7.66 -13.42
CA THR A 175 -0.89 -7.97 -13.27
C THR A 175 -1.40 -8.87 -14.40
N LEU A 176 -1.01 -8.58 -15.65
CA LEU A 176 -1.35 -9.43 -16.80
C LEU A 176 -0.74 -10.83 -16.68
N GLY A 177 0.54 -10.92 -16.30
CA GLY A 177 1.19 -12.22 -16.08
C GLY A 177 0.52 -13.04 -14.99
N ALA A 178 0.14 -12.40 -13.87
CA ALA A 178 -0.56 -13.07 -12.76
C ALA A 178 -1.94 -13.63 -13.15
N ARG A 179 -2.60 -13.04 -14.16
CA ARG A 179 -3.87 -13.59 -14.69
C ARG A 179 -3.65 -14.86 -15.50
N GLN A 180 -2.51 -14.98 -16.19
CA GLN A 180 -2.19 -16.14 -17.03
C GLN A 180 -1.75 -17.35 -16.21
N THR A 181 -1.16 -17.15 -15.03
CA THR A 181 -0.73 -18.22 -14.11
C THR A 181 -1.68 -18.46 -12.93
N GLY A 182 -2.91 -17.94 -12.99
CA GLY A 182 -3.92 -18.14 -11.95
C GLY A 182 -4.28 -19.63 -11.73
N PRO A 183 -4.90 -19.98 -10.58
CA PRO A 183 -5.21 -21.37 -10.22
C PRO A 183 -6.02 -22.10 -11.30
N ASP A 184 -6.84 -21.40 -12.07
CA ASP A 184 -7.59 -21.99 -13.20
C ASP A 184 -6.67 -22.52 -14.30
N HIS A 185 -5.56 -21.82 -14.61
CA HIS A 185 -4.61 -22.31 -15.60
C HIS A 185 -3.83 -23.51 -15.06
N VAL A 186 -3.44 -23.51 -13.78
CA VAL A 186 -2.74 -24.64 -13.15
C VAL A 186 -3.64 -25.88 -13.04
N VAL A 187 -4.92 -25.70 -12.72
CA VAL A 187 -5.91 -26.78 -12.67
C VAL A 187 -6.20 -27.32 -14.07
N LEU A 188 -6.35 -26.47 -15.08
CA LEU A 188 -6.55 -26.92 -16.47
C LEU A 188 -5.31 -27.62 -17.05
N THR A 189 -4.11 -27.15 -16.71
CA THR A 189 -2.87 -27.80 -17.16
C THR A 189 -2.69 -29.16 -16.48
N LYS A 190 -2.98 -29.25 -15.17
CA LYS A 190 -3.00 -30.54 -14.48
C LYS A 190 -4.06 -31.49 -15.04
N GLN A 191 -5.27 -31.00 -15.30
CA GLN A 191 -6.34 -31.82 -15.86
C GLN A 191 -5.96 -32.36 -17.25
N CYS A 192 -5.36 -31.52 -18.10
CA CYS A 192 -4.85 -31.91 -19.41
C CYS A 192 -3.73 -32.97 -19.32
N ASP A 193 -2.76 -32.78 -18.41
CA ASP A 193 -1.71 -33.80 -18.15
C ASP A 193 -2.32 -35.13 -17.66
N THR A 194 -3.34 -35.07 -16.80
CA THR A 194 -3.97 -36.28 -16.25
C THR A 194 -4.77 -37.03 -17.32
N ASP A 195 -5.43 -36.30 -18.23
CA ASP A 195 -6.21 -36.87 -19.32
C ASP A 195 -5.28 -37.46 -20.42
N ASP A 196 -4.13 -36.83 -20.70
CA ASP A 196 -3.12 -37.33 -21.65
C ASP A 196 -2.41 -38.60 -21.14
N GLU A 197 -2.09 -38.68 -19.83
CA GLU A 197 -1.55 -39.92 -19.24
C GLU A 197 -2.56 -41.07 -19.31
N ALA A 198 -3.84 -40.80 -19.05
CA ALA A 198 -4.91 -41.79 -19.13
C ALA A 198 -5.20 -42.27 -20.57
N GLU A 199 -4.99 -41.42 -21.59
CA GLU A 199 -5.11 -41.81 -22.99
C GLU A 199 -3.87 -42.59 -23.48
N GLY A 200 -2.67 -42.20 -23.03
CA GLY A 200 -1.43 -42.92 -23.30
C GLY A 200 -1.42 -44.35 -22.75
N GLU A 201 -1.90 -44.54 -21.52
CA GLU A 201 -2.03 -45.88 -20.91
C GLU A 201 -3.05 -46.75 -21.66
N ARG A 202 -4.16 -46.15 -22.13
CA ARG A 202 -5.19 -46.86 -22.90
C ARG A 202 -4.70 -47.30 -24.29
N ARG A 203 -3.74 -46.58 -24.88
CA ARG A 203 -3.13 -46.92 -26.18
C ARG A 203 -1.98 -47.92 -26.07
N GLY A 204 -1.31 -48.02 -24.92
CA GLY A 204 -0.22 -48.99 -24.70
C GLY A 204 -0.68 -50.41 -24.33
N ILE A 205 -1.97 -50.61 -24.10
CA ILE A 205 -2.57 -51.90 -23.70
C ILE A 205 -3.27 -52.62 -24.88
N LEU A 206 -3.23 -52.04 -26.09
CA LEU A 206 -3.67 -52.65 -27.36
C LEU A 206 -2.46 -53.04 -28.21
#